data_AF-A0A259LZ73-F1
#
_entry.id   AF-A0A259LZ73-F1
#
_cell.length_a   1.000
_cell.length_b   1.000
_cell.length_c   1.000
_cell.angle_alpha   90.00
_cell.angle_beta   90.00
_cell.angle_gamma   90.00
#
_symmetry.space_group_name_H-M   'P 1'
#
loop_
_entity.id
_entity.type
_entity.pdbx_description
1 polymer ?
#
loop_
_entity_poly.entity_id
_entity_poly.type
_entity_poly.pdbx_seq_one_letter_code
_entity_poly.pdbx_strand_id
1 'polypeptide(L)'
;DYWPRLVVCDADADASTCGPDCIAPRVQLPIPRDALRRILHAHTGSAAQRPLSALVQAYREVPVMAIRKYAYEHAFAWFLEARGQQAEGDPWFEAMCEEIDCLVKTYTRIQYRAMRLAMTGDTGQVAGIEQLLDQQDERERRIKQSLQALFDDWWLAQPAIQTPEVCP
;
A
#
# COMPACT_ATOMS: atom_id res chain seq x y z
N ASP A 1 14.71 -6.93 14.03
CA ASP A 1 13.49 -6.10 14.13
C ASP A 1 13.51 -4.95 13.13
N TYR A 2 13.16 -5.23 11.87
CA TYR A 2 13.10 -4.20 10.80
C TYR A 2 11.69 -3.64 10.59
N TRP A 3 10.67 -4.36 11.05
CA TRP A 3 9.28 -4.02 10.84
C TRP A 3 8.69 -3.52 12.16
N PRO A 4 7.99 -2.37 12.18
CA PRO A 4 7.13 -2.07 13.31
C PRO A 4 6.13 -3.23 13.43
N ARG A 5 6.00 -3.81 14.62
CA ARG A 5 4.97 -4.82 14.87
C ARG A 5 3.64 -4.15 14.54
N LEU A 6 2.87 -4.76 13.62
CA LEU A 6 1.48 -4.39 13.39
C LEU A 6 0.77 -4.41 14.74
N VAL A 7 0.43 -3.22 15.25
CA VAL A 7 -0.51 -3.11 16.35
C VAL A 7 -1.84 -3.46 15.71
N VAL A 8 -2.31 -4.67 15.97
CA VAL A 8 -3.69 -5.06 15.66
C VAL A 8 -4.54 -4.22 16.62
N CYS A 9 -5.03 -3.08 16.15
CA CYS A 9 -6.16 -2.46 16.83
C CYS A 9 -7.36 -3.36 16.52
N ASP A 10 -8.02 -3.81 17.58
CA ASP A 10 -9.15 -4.72 17.53
C ASP A 10 -10.20 -4.24 16.52
N ALA A 11 -10.26 -4.92 15.38
CA ALA A 11 -11.27 -4.68 14.35
C ALA A 11 -12.69 -5.08 14.81
N ASP A 12 -12.78 -5.73 15.98
CA ASP A 12 -14.01 -6.23 16.60
C ASP A 12 -14.57 -5.28 17.68
N ALA A 13 -14.10 -4.04 17.77
CA ALA A 13 -14.68 -3.07 18.70
C ALA A 13 -16.11 -2.71 18.26
N ASP A 14 -17.08 -3.02 19.12
CA ASP A 14 -18.51 -2.80 18.92
C ASP A 14 -18.81 -1.43 18.28
N ALA A 15 -19.56 -1.44 17.17
CA ALA A 15 -19.88 -0.26 16.34
C ALA A 15 -20.65 0.88 17.05
N SER A 16 -20.92 0.74 18.34
CA SER A 16 -21.71 1.66 19.17
C SER A 16 -20.94 2.89 19.67
N THR A 17 -19.62 3.00 19.42
CA THR A 17 -18.78 4.13 19.90
C THR A 17 -17.88 4.77 18.81
N CYS A 18 -18.29 4.71 17.56
CA CYS A 18 -17.54 5.27 16.43
C CYS A 18 -17.78 6.80 16.29
N GLY A 19 -16.83 7.65 16.71
CA GLY A 19 -16.86 9.11 16.47
C GLY A 19 -16.46 9.50 15.03
N PRO A 20 -16.58 10.78 14.60
CA PRO A 20 -16.33 11.19 13.21
C PRO A 20 -14.92 10.82 12.67
N ASP A 21 -13.93 10.68 13.55
CA ASP A 21 -12.56 10.25 13.21
C ASP A 21 -12.43 8.77 12.84
N CYS A 22 -13.47 7.95 13.06
CA CYS A 22 -13.46 6.54 12.70
C CYS A 22 -13.85 6.29 11.24
N ILE A 23 -14.52 7.26 10.61
CA ILE A 23 -14.98 7.18 9.22
C ILE A 23 -13.92 7.73 8.25
N ALA A 24 -12.94 8.49 8.75
CA ALA A 24 -11.78 8.87 7.97
C ALA A 24 -10.92 7.63 7.68
N PRO A 25 -10.72 7.21 6.42
CA PRO A 25 -9.80 6.14 6.11
C PRO A 25 -8.41 6.57 6.56
N ARG A 26 -7.96 6.05 7.71
CA ARG A 26 -6.58 6.22 8.16
C ARG A 26 -5.71 5.39 7.24
N VAL A 27 -5.22 6.02 6.17
CA VAL A 27 -4.14 5.48 5.34
C VAL A 27 -2.81 5.62 6.10
N GLN A 28 -2.76 5.16 7.35
CA GLN A 28 -1.50 4.88 8.00
C GLN A 28 -0.98 3.60 7.38
N LEU A 29 -0.07 3.78 6.42
CA LEU A 29 0.65 2.69 5.82
C LEU A 29 1.37 1.92 6.94
N PRO A 30 1.07 0.62 7.16
CA PRO A 30 1.76 -0.17 8.17
C PRO A 30 3.26 -0.34 7.86
N ILE A 31 3.70 0.07 6.66
CA ILE A 31 5.08 0.14 6.22
C ILE A 31 5.36 1.55 5.67
N PRO A 32 6.31 2.31 6.25
CA PRO A 32 6.76 3.55 5.64
C PRO A 32 7.20 3.28 4.18
N ARG A 33 6.77 4.14 3.24
CA ARG A 33 7.14 4.02 1.81
C ARG A 33 8.65 3.83 1.62
N ASP A 34 9.43 4.53 2.45
CA ASP A 34 10.89 4.48 2.44
C ASP A 34 11.50 3.29 3.21
N ALA A 35 10.72 2.36 3.76
CA ALA A 35 11.26 1.27 4.58
C ALA A 35 12.21 0.37 3.79
N LEU A 36 11.82 -0.02 2.57
CA LEU A 36 12.68 -0.83 1.70
C LEU A 36 13.93 -0.07 1.28
N ARG A 37 13.80 1.21 0.93
CA ARG A 37 14.92 2.11 0.61
C ARG A 37 15.91 2.23 1.78
N ARG A 38 15.40 2.44 3.00
CA ARG A 38 16.21 2.47 4.23
C ARG A 38 16.93 1.15 4.48
N ILE A 39 16.28 0.02 4.23
CA ILE A 39 16.93 -1.29 4.32
C ILE A 39 18.05 -1.37 3.28
N LEU A 40 17.78 -1.07 2.00
CA LEU A 40 18.79 -1.10 0.95
C LEU A 40 20.04 -0.28 1.32
N HIS A 41 19.85 0.97 1.74
CA HIS A 41 20.95 1.85 2.16
C HIS A 41 21.70 1.35 3.41
N ALA A 42 21.03 0.64 4.33
CA ALA A 42 21.72 0.06 5.48
C ALA A 42 22.71 -1.05 5.10
N HIS A 43 22.55 -1.66 3.92
CA HIS A 43 23.36 -2.78 3.43
C HIS A 43 24.28 -2.42 2.26
N THR A 44 24.19 -1.21 1.70
CA THR A 44 24.90 -0.79 0.47
C THR A 44 25.62 0.54 0.63
N GLY A 45 26.68 0.75 -0.16
CA GLY A 45 27.48 1.97 -0.14
C GLY A 45 28.61 1.96 0.91
N SER A 46 29.40 3.04 0.92
CA SER A 46 30.56 3.18 1.83
C SER A 46 30.18 3.32 3.30
N ALA A 47 28.95 3.76 3.58
CA ALA A 47 28.39 3.93 4.93
C ALA A 47 27.47 2.78 5.36
N ALA A 48 27.56 1.61 4.70
CA ALA A 48 26.75 0.45 5.05
C ALA A 48 26.97 0.04 6.51
N GLN A 49 25.88 -0.12 7.25
CA GLN A 49 25.89 -0.44 8.68
C GLN A 49 25.75 -1.95 8.94
N ARG A 50 25.33 -2.70 7.92
CA ARG A 50 25.02 -4.13 8.00
C ARG A 50 25.61 -4.89 6.82
N PRO A 51 25.96 -6.17 6.99
CA PRO A 51 26.57 -6.94 5.91
C PRO A 51 25.59 -7.15 4.76
N LEU A 52 26.09 -7.12 3.52
CA LEU A 52 25.28 -7.28 2.32
C LEU A 52 24.54 -8.64 2.29
N SER A 53 25.13 -9.70 2.85
CA SER A 53 24.51 -11.03 2.95
C SER A 53 23.21 -11.05 3.75
N ALA A 54 23.04 -10.13 4.72
CA ALA A 54 21.81 -10.03 5.51
C ALA A 54 20.65 -9.36 4.76
N LEU A 55 20.88 -8.79 3.57
CA LEU A 55 19.86 -8.16 2.73
C LEU A 55 18.78 -9.17 2.29
N VAL A 56 19.16 -10.43 2.04
CA VAL A 56 18.21 -11.51 1.68
C VAL A 56 17.15 -11.67 2.77
N GLN A 57 17.59 -11.74 4.03
CA GLN A 57 16.69 -11.89 5.16
C GLN A 57 15.85 -10.61 5.39
N ALA A 58 16.42 -9.43 5.14
CA ALA A 58 15.70 -8.18 5.31
C ALA A 58 14.55 -8.00 4.28
N TYR A 59 14.72 -8.54 3.07
CA TYR A 59 13.71 -8.52 2.00
C TYR A 59 12.78 -9.74 1.99
N ARG A 60 12.91 -10.66 2.96
CA ARG A 60 12.14 -11.91 3.00
C ARG A 60 10.62 -11.70 3.01
N GLU A 61 10.14 -10.69 3.73
CA GLU A 61 8.70 -10.44 3.94
C GLU A 61 8.06 -9.60 2.81
N VAL A 62 8.83 -9.17 1.82
CA VAL A 62 8.32 -8.37 0.68
C VAL A 62 7.15 -9.04 -0.04
N PRO A 63 7.16 -10.36 -0.35
CA PRO A 63 6.02 -11.03 -0.99
C PRO A 63 4.75 -11.00 -0.16
N VAL A 64 4.87 -11.15 1.16
CA VAL A 64 3.71 -11.13 2.08
C VAL A 64 3.04 -9.75 2.05
N MET A 65 3.84 -8.70 1.92
CA MET A 65 3.34 -7.32 1.79
C MET A 65 2.77 -7.04 0.40
N ALA A 66 3.35 -7.63 -0.65
CA ALA A 66 2.89 -7.48 -2.01
C ALA A 66 1.48 -8.06 -2.20
N ILE A 67 1.22 -9.27 -1.68
CA ILE A 67 -0.10 -9.92 -1.80
C ILE A 67 -1.22 -9.06 -1.22
N ARG A 68 -0.96 -8.33 -0.11
CA ARG A 68 -1.96 -7.47 0.52
C ARG A 68 -2.36 -6.25 -0.32
N LYS A 69 -1.61 -5.92 -1.38
CA LYS A 69 -1.94 -4.79 -2.27
C LYS A 69 -3.16 -5.07 -3.14
N TYR A 70 -3.51 -6.33 -3.38
CA TYR A 70 -4.76 -6.70 -4.07
C TYR A 70 -6.02 -6.23 -3.32
N ALA A 71 -5.92 -5.88 -2.03
CA ALA A 71 -7.02 -5.26 -1.29
C ALA A 71 -7.51 -3.93 -1.93
N TYR A 72 -6.67 -3.25 -2.72
CA TYR A 72 -7.11 -2.06 -3.46
C TYR A 72 -8.17 -2.39 -4.51
N GLU A 73 -8.09 -3.54 -5.19
CA GLU A 73 -9.07 -3.95 -6.21
C GLU A 73 -10.46 -4.07 -5.59
N HIS A 74 -10.54 -4.71 -4.42
CA HIS A 74 -11.78 -4.84 -3.67
C HIS A 74 -12.33 -3.49 -3.21
N ALA A 75 -11.46 -2.57 -2.78
CA ALA A 75 -11.88 -1.23 -2.39
C ALA A 75 -12.46 -0.45 -3.59
N PHE A 76 -11.82 -0.54 -4.76
CA PHE A 76 -12.34 0.08 -5.99
C PHE A 76 -13.69 -0.49 -6.40
N ALA A 77 -13.81 -1.81 -6.46
CA ALA A 77 -15.06 -2.48 -6.81
C ALA A 77 -16.19 -2.04 -5.87
N TRP A 78 -15.93 -2.03 -4.56
CA TRP A 78 -16.91 -1.61 -3.57
C TRP A 78 -17.38 -0.17 -3.76
N PHE A 79 -16.47 0.79 -3.99
CA PHE A 79 -16.86 2.19 -4.18
C PHE A 79 -17.66 2.42 -5.46
N LEU A 80 -17.34 1.70 -6.54
CA LEU A 80 -18.13 1.77 -7.78
C LEU A 80 -19.55 1.23 -7.55
N GLU A 81 -19.67 0.05 -6.93
CA GLU A 81 -20.96 -0.57 -6.62
C GLU A 81 -21.79 0.28 -5.65
N ALA A 82 -21.16 0.88 -4.64
CA ALA A 82 -21.82 1.79 -3.69
C ALA A 82 -22.41 3.05 -4.37
N ARG A 83 -21.91 3.42 -5.55
CA ARG A 83 -22.43 4.50 -6.39
C ARG A 83 -23.43 4.03 -7.46
N GLY A 84 -23.79 2.75 -7.44
CA GLY A 84 -24.65 2.14 -8.45
C GLY A 84 -23.98 1.91 -9.80
N GLN A 85 -22.64 1.94 -9.85
CA GLN A 85 -21.86 1.62 -11.04
C GLN A 85 -21.45 0.15 -11.01
N GLN A 86 -21.37 -0.50 -12.17
CA GLN A 86 -20.87 -1.87 -12.26
C GLN A 86 -19.35 -1.83 -12.38
N ALA A 87 -18.63 -2.52 -11.49
CA ALA A 87 -17.17 -2.63 -11.58
C ALA A 87 -16.73 -3.61 -12.68
N GLU A 88 -17.40 -4.75 -12.81
CA GLU A 88 -17.09 -5.74 -13.84
C GLU A 88 -17.33 -5.19 -15.24
N GLY A 89 -16.29 -5.25 -16.08
CA GLY A 89 -16.32 -4.74 -17.46
C GLY A 89 -16.20 -3.22 -17.57
N ASP A 90 -16.01 -2.48 -16.47
CA ASP A 90 -15.69 -1.05 -16.53
C ASP A 90 -14.22 -0.87 -16.96
N PRO A 91 -13.94 -0.18 -18.08
CA PRO A 91 -12.57 -0.05 -18.59
C PRO A 91 -11.62 0.67 -17.64
N TRP A 92 -12.14 1.59 -16.81
CA TRP A 92 -11.34 2.31 -15.84
C TRP A 92 -10.95 1.39 -14.67
N PHE A 93 -11.89 0.58 -14.17
CA PHE A 93 -11.63 -0.43 -13.14
C PHE A 93 -10.62 -1.48 -13.63
N GLU A 94 -10.77 -1.99 -14.86
CA GLU A 94 -9.81 -2.94 -15.44
C GLU A 94 -8.40 -2.36 -15.49
N ALA A 95 -8.24 -1.10 -15.93
CA ALA A 95 -6.96 -0.41 -15.92
C ALA A 95 -6.38 -0.24 -14.50
N MET A 96 -7.24 -0.03 -13.50
CA MET A 96 -6.81 0.01 -12.09
C MET A 96 -6.32 -1.35 -11.59
N CYS A 97 -6.98 -2.45 -11.95
CA CYS A 97 -6.52 -3.80 -11.67
C CYS A 97 -5.16 -4.09 -12.32
N GLU A 98 -4.94 -3.67 -13.57
CA GLU A 98 -3.64 -3.79 -14.23
C GLU A 98 -2.54 -2.99 -13.52
N GLU A 99 -2.83 -1.77 -13.06
CA GLU A 99 -1.88 -0.99 -12.25
C GLU A 99 -1.58 -1.68 -10.91
N ILE A 100 -2.57 -2.27 -10.25
CA ILE A 100 -2.36 -3.01 -8.99
C ILE A 100 -1.53 -4.28 -9.22
N ASP A 101 -1.81 -5.05 -10.26
CA ASP A 101 -0.99 -6.19 -10.66
C ASP A 101 0.46 -5.77 -11.00
N CYS A 102 0.63 -4.66 -11.72
CA CYS A 102 1.95 -4.07 -11.96
C CYS A 102 2.66 -3.67 -10.66
N LEU A 103 1.94 -3.12 -9.67
CA LEU A 103 2.47 -2.79 -8.35
C LEU A 103 2.99 -4.05 -7.63
N VAL A 104 2.18 -5.11 -7.60
CA VAL A 104 2.53 -6.39 -6.96
C VAL A 104 3.75 -7.02 -7.63
N LYS A 105 3.75 -7.13 -8.97
CA LYS A 105 4.87 -7.69 -9.74
C LYS A 105 6.17 -6.89 -9.54
N THR A 106 6.08 -5.58 -9.31
CA THR A 106 7.25 -4.74 -9.04
C THR A 106 7.91 -5.08 -7.71
N TYR A 107 7.16 -5.38 -6.64
CA TYR A 107 7.72 -5.88 -5.37
C TYR A 107 8.54 -7.16 -5.57
N THR A 108 8.01 -8.11 -6.35
CA THR A 108 8.71 -9.37 -6.67
C THR A 108 10.03 -9.10 -7.41
N ARG A 109 10.01 -8.17 -8.38
CA ARG A 109 11.23 -7.76 -9.11
C ARG A 109 12.27 -7.12 -8.20
N ILE A 110 11.83 -6.27 -7.28
CA ILE A 110 12.70 -5.63 -6.28
C ILE A 110 13.34 -6.69 -5.38
N GLN A 111 12.55 -7.61 -4.83
CA GLN A 111 13.06 -8.68 -3.98
C GLN A 111 14.10 -9.52 -4.72
N TYR A 112 13.80 -9.96 -5.94
CA TYR A 112 14.74 -10.74 -6.75
C TYR A 112 16.06 -9.99 -6.99
N ARG A 113 16.00 -8.70 -7.34
CA ARG A 113 17.22 -7.90 -7.55
C ARG A 113 18.01 -7.69 -6.26
N ALA A 114 17.34 -7.47 -5.13
CA ALA A 114 17.99 -7.35 -3.83
C ALA A 114 18.69 -8.67 -3.43
N MET A 115 18.03 -9.82 -3.66
CA MET A 115 18.65 -11.13 -3.43
C MET A 115 19.84 -11.36 -4.35
N ARG A 116 19.73 -11.01 -5.63
CA ARG A 116 20.81 -11.14 -6.61
C ARG A 116 22.02 -10.29 -6.21
N LEU A 117 21.80 -9.03 -5.86
CA LEU A 117 22.80 -8.12 -5.32
C LEU A 117 23.51 -8.74 -4.11
N ALA A 118 22.75 -9.32 -3.18
CA ALA A 118 23.31 -9.95 -1.99
C ALA A 118 24.18 -11.17 -2.28
N MET A 119 23.80 -11.96 -3.29
CA MET A 119 24.52 -13.17 -3.70
C MET A 119 25.76 -12.88 -4.54
N THR A 120 25.73 -11.85 -5.40
CA THR A 120 26.82 -11.55 -6.33
C THR A 120 27.76 -10.46 -5.84
N GLY A 121 27.32 -9.61 -4.89
CA GLY A 121 28.07 -8.42 -4.49
C GLY A 121 28.14 -7.32 -5.56
N ASP A 122 27.38 -7.46 -6.65
CA ASP A 122 27.40 -6.54 -7.79
C ASP A 122 26.65 -5.23 -7.46
N THR A 123 27.41 -4.25 -6.96
CA THR A 123 26.89 -2.93 -6.59
C THR A 123 26.29 -2.15 -7.77
N GLY A 124 26.55 -2.55 -9.03
CA GLY A 124 25.89 -1.98 -10.21
C GLY A 124 24.37 -2.18 -10.21
N GLN A 125 23.86 -3.13 -9.42
CA GLN A 125 22.43 -3.39 -9.31
C GLN A 125 21.68 -2.38 -8.45
N VAL A 126 22.38 -1.64 -7.57
CA VAL A 126 21.77 -0.75 -6.58
C VAL A 126 20.91 0.33 -7.24
N ALA A 127 21.45 1.03 -8.25
CA ALA A 127 20.70 2.06 -8.97
C ALA A 127 19.42 1.50 -9.63
N GLY A 128 19.49 0.27 -10.14
CA GLY A 128 18.33 -0.40 -10.72
C GLY A 128 17.30 -0.88 -9.69
N ILE A 129 17.66 -1.03 -8.42
CA ILE A 129 16.72 -1.32 -7.34
C ILE A 129 16.05 -0.01 -6.88
N GLU A 130 16.82 1.07 -6.72
CA GLU A 130 16.30 2.40 -6.38
C GLU A 130 15.24 2.87 -7.39
N GLN A 131 15.52 2.74 -8.69
CA GLN A 131 14.56 3.08 -9.74
C GLN A 131 13.24 2.30 -9.64
N LEU A 132 13.30 1.02 -9.23
CA LEU A 132 12.09 0.22 -9.04
C LEU A 132 11.34 0.66 -7.78
N LEU A 133 12.04 1.03 -6.70
CA LEU A 133 11.44 1.59 -5.49
C LEU A 133 10.73 2.91 -5.79
N ASP A 134 11.34 3.78 -6.60
CA ASP A 134 10.72 5.05 -7.03
C ASP A 134 9.45 4.80 -7.85
N GLN A 135 9.50 3.89 -8.82
CA GLN A 135 8.33 3.48 -9.61
C GLN A 135 7.21 2.93 -8.73
N GLN A 136 7.57 2.17 -7.71
CA GLN A 136 6.64 1.56 -6.79
C GLN A 136 5.96 2.59 -5.88
N ASP A 137 6.73 3.51 -5.30
CA ASP A 137 6.21 4.59 -4.48
C ASP A 137 5.24 5.47 -5.27
N GLU A 138 5.62 5.81 -6.50
CA GLU A 138 4.81 6.63 -7.40
C GLU A 138 3.52 5.90 -7.80
N ARG A 139 3.60 4.62 -8.17
CA ARG A 139 2.41 3.84 -8.53
C ARG A 139 1.45 3.70 -7.36
N GLU A 140 1.95 3.36 -6.18
CA GLU A 140 1.11 3.21 -4.98
C GLU A 140 0.49 4.55 -4.57
N ARG A 141 1.19 5.67 -4.77
CA ARG A 141 0.65 7.02 -4.56
C ARG A 141 -0.52 7.30 -5.50
N ARG A 142 -0.38 7.02 -6.80
CA ARG A 142 -1.45 7.22 -7.79
C ARG A 142 -2.68 6.37 -7.46
N ILE A 143 -2.50 5.09 -7.13
CA ILE A 143 -3.59 4.20 -6.72
C ILE A 143 -4.36 4.76 -5.53
N LYS A 144 -3.66 5.21 -4.49
CA LYS A 144 -4.32 5.81 -3.31
C LYS A 144 -5.05 7.10 -3.61
N GLN A 145 -4.53 7.92 -4.52
CA GLN A 145 -5.20 9.14 -4.93
C GLN A 145 -6.51 8.84 -5.66
N SER A 146 -6.52 7.85 -6.56
CA SER A 146 -7.75 7.39 -7.21
C SER A 146 -8.76 6.88 -6.18
N LEU A 147 -8.31 6.11 -5.17
CA LEU A 147 -9.17 5.61 -4.11
C LEU A 147 -9.73 6.73 -3.23
N GLN A 148 -8.90 7.72 -2.88
CA GLN A 148 -9.33 8.89 -2.13
C GLN A 148 -10.39 9.69 -2.90
N ALA A 149 -10.21 9.88 -4.20
CA ALA A 149 -11.20 10.58 -5.03
C ALA A 149 -12.56 9.85 -5.03
N LEU A 150 -12.57 8.51 -5.13
CA LEU A 150 -13.80 7.74 -5.01
C LEU A 150 -14.45 7.85 -3.63
N PHE A 151 -13.64 7.84 -2.57
CA PHE A 151 -14.12 8.04 -1.22
C PHE A 151 -14.75 9.44 -1.06
N ASP A 152 -14.08 10.48 -1.54
CA ASP A 152 -14.57 11.87 -1.45
C ASP A 152 -15.89 12.03 -2.22
N ASP A 153 -15.98 11.48 -3.44
CA ASP A 153 -17.20 11.46 -4.24
C ASP A 153 -18.34 10.74 -3.51
N TRP A 154 -18.06 9.56 -2.95
CA TRP A 154 -19.05 8.79 -2.19
C TRP A 154 -19.49 9.50 -0.91
N TRP A 155 -18.56 10.12 -0.20
CA TRP A 155 -18.82 10.86 1.03
C TRP A 155 -19.71 12.09 0.78
N LEU A 156 -19.42 12.86 -0.27
CA LEU A 156 -20.22 14.02 -0.67
C LEU A 156 -21.63 13.64 -1.14
N ALA A 157 -21.80 12.42 -1.66
CA ALA A 157 -23.10 11.91 -2.08
C ALA A 157 -23.97 11.41 -0.91
N GLN A 158 -23.44 11.33 0.32
CA GLN A 158 -24.23 10.91 1.46
C GLN A 158 -25.30 11.96 1.80
N PRO A 159 -26.56 11.55 2.04
CA PRO A 159 -27.56 12.47 2.55
C PRO A 159 -27.07 13.03 3.89
N ALA A 160 -27.18 14.35 4.08
CA ALA A 160 -26.89 14.97 5.35
C ALA A 160 -27.63 14.18 6.44
N ILE A 161 -26.88 13.67 7.42
CA ILE A 161 -27.43 12.98 8.58
C ILE A 161 -28.52 13.89 9.14
N GLN A 162 -29.79 13.52 8.93
CA GLN A 162 -30.91 14.23 9.52
C GLN A 162 -30.76 14.05 11.03
N THR A 163 -30.30 15.09 11.72
CA THR A 163 -30.40 15.16 13.18
C THR A 163 -31.87 14.94 13.54
N PRO A 164 -32.21 13.95 14.39
CA PRO A 164 -33.59 13.76 14.79
C PRO A 164 -34.09 15.05 15.44
N GLU A 165 -35.24 15.54 14.97
CA GLU A 165 -35.98 16.63 15.61
C GLU A 165 -36.11 16.32 17.10
N VAL A 166 -35.49 17.16 17.94
CA VAL A 166 -35.77 17.19 19.36
C VAL A 166 -37.22 17.67 19.48
N CYS A 167 -38.13 16.73 19.77
CA CYS A 167 -39.53 17.01 20.07
C CYS A 167 -39.60 17.92 21.32
N PRO A 168 -40.48 18.94 21.35
CA PRO A 168 -40.48 20.03 22.34
C PRO A 168 -40.76 19.61 23.78
#